data_AF-A0AAX4JLN1-F1
#
_entry.id   AF-A0AAX4JLN1-F1
#
_cell.length_a   1.000
_cell.length_b   1.000
_cell.length_c   1.000
_cell.angle_alpha   90.00
_cell.angle_beta   90.00
_cell.angle_gamma   90.00
#
_symmetry.space_group_name_H-M   'P 1'
#
loop_
_entity.id
_entity.type
_entity.pdbx_description
1 polymer ?
#
loop_
_entity_poly.entity_id
_entity_poly.type
_entity_poly.pdbx_seq_one_letter_code
_entity_poly.pdbx_strand_id
1 'polypeptide(L)'
;MSANLNCIRDLKQNDEPKQSMKFDMKSECLLCGEEIFDLLHQAENEHKGGQQGVLSLWICDQEHCGTMFCISCAVQWQTQHGIYGSTSCPACTRNWNTDQLKLQKEFYDITPFEW
;
A
#
# COMPACT_ATOMS: atom_id res chain seq x y z
N MET A 1 -27.29 -55.92 -24.28
CA MET A 1 -26.31 -55.95 -25.40
C MET A 1 -26.24 -54.55 -25.98
N SER A 2 -25.02 -54.09 -26.19
CA SER A 2 -24.59 -52.71 -26.32
C SER A 2 -25.17 -51.96 -27.52
N ALA A 3 -25.45 -50.67 -27.35
CA ALA A 3 -25.38 -49.68 -28.42
C ALA A 3 -24.05 -48.94 -28.29
N ASN A 4 -23.29 -48.97 -29.37
CA ASN A 4 -21.97 -48.39 -29.53
C ASN A 4 -22.15 -47.07 -30.29
N LEU A 5 -21.62 -45.95 -29.79
CA LEU A 5 -21.44 -44.74 -30.59
C LEU A 5 -20.17 -44.02 -30.13
N ASN A 6 -19.11 -44.26 -30.92
CA ASN A 6 -17.90 -43.46 -30.96
C ASN A 6 -18.17 -42.14 -31.69
N CYS A 7 -17.81 -41.02 -31.06
CA CYS A 7 -17.34 -39.77 -31.69
C CYS A 7 -16.29 -39.19 -30.73
N ILE A 8 -15.02 -39.59 -30.85
CA ILE A 8 -13.94 -38.90 -31.59
C ILE A 8 -13.74 -37.43 -31.17
N ARG A 9 -12.63 -37.25 -30.43
CA ARG A 9 -11.54 -36.27 -30.60
C ARG A 9 -11.87 -34.82 -30.96
N ASP A 10 -11.40 -33.92 -30.10
CA ASP A 10 -10.40 -32.87 -30.38
C ASP A 10 -10.64 -31.66 -29.48
N LEU A 11 -10.25 -31.77 -28.21
CA LEU A 11 -10.07 -30.59 -27.36
C LEU A 11 -8.73 -29.95 -27.76
N LYS A 12 -8.79 -29.08 -28.79
CA LYS A 12 -7.70 -28.15 -29.08
C LYS A 12 -7.52 -27.25 -27.85
N GLN A 13 -6.40 -27.45 -27.15
CA GLN A 13 -5.88 -26.48 -26.19
C GLN A 13 -5.50 -25.23 -26.99
N ASN A 14 -6.28 -24.17 -26.84
CA ASN A 14 -5.87 -22.84 -27.26
C ASN A 14 -4.90 -22.31 -26.19
N ASP A 15 -3.60 -22.52 -26.41
CA ASP A 15 -2.54 -21.78 -25.73
C ASP A 15 -2.57 -20.32 -26.22
N GLU A 16 -3.47 -19.52 -25.65
CA GLU A 16 -3.33 -18.07 -25.72
C GLU A 16 -2.19 -17.64 -24.79
N PRO A 17 -1.21 -16.85 -25.25
CA PRO A 17 -0.21 -16.30 -24.36
C PRO A 17 -0.92 -15.39 -23.37
N LYS A 18 -1.01 -15.82 -22.10
CA LYS A 18 -1.41 -14.97 -20.98
C LYS A 18 -0.43 -13.80 -20.94
N GLN A 19 -0.81 -12.72 -21.60
CA GLN A 19 -0.11 -11.45 -21.56
C GLN A 19 -0.07 -11.06 -20.09
N SER A 20 1.09 -11.24 -19.45
CA SER A 20 1.26 -10.90 -18.04
C SER A 20 1.09 -9.39 -17.98
N MET A 21 -0.08 -8.94 -17.57
CA MET A 21 -0.35 -7.54 -17.30
C MET A 21 0.59 -7.16 -16.16
N LYS A 22 1.76 -6.61 -16.50
CA LYS A 22 2.67 -6.01 -15.54
C LYS A 22 1.93 -4.80 -14.98
N PHE A 23 1.17 -5.01 -13.92
CA PHE A 23 0.77 -3.93 -13.05
C PHE A 23 2.05 -3.38 -12.46
N ASP A 24 2.53 -2.28 -13.01
CA ASP A 24 3.57 -1.46 -12.43
C ASP A 24 2.95 -0.75 -11.22
N MET A 25 2.62 -1.54 -10.18
CA MET A 25 2.29 -0.99 -8.88
C MET A 25 3.56 -0.33 -8.40
N LYS A 26 3.59 1.00 -8.53
CA LYS A 26 4.60 1.85 -7.91
C LYS A 26 4.59 1.55 -6.42
N SER A 27 5.49 0.67 -6.03
CA SER A 27 5.63 0.15 -4.67
C SER A 27 6.60 1.06 -3.92
N GLU A 28 6.46 2.37 -4.10
CA GLU A 28 7.36 3.38 -3.56
C GLU A 28 6.56 4.46 -2.82
N CYS A 29 7.19 5.07 -1.81
CA CYS A 29 6.68 6.28 -1.20
C CYS A 29 6.74 7.42 -2.22
N LEU A 30 5.60 8.07 -2.49
CA LEU A 30 5.55 9.14 -3.49
C LEU A 30 6.44 10.35 -3.16
N LEU A 31 6.79 10.56 -1.89
CA LEU A 31 7.55 11.74 -1.44
C LEU A 31 9.07 11.52 -1.41
N CYS A 32 9.55 10.37 -0.94
CA CYS A 32 10.98 10.08 -0.85
C CYS A 32 11.48 9.10 -1.93
N GLY A 33 10.58 8.39 -2.62
CA GLY A 33 10.94 7.37 -3.61
C GLY A 33 11.47 6.07 -3.01
N GLU A 34 11.43 5.89 -1.69
CA GLU A 34 11.85 4.64 -1.05
C GLU A 34 10.83 3.53 -1.31
N GLU A 35 11.34 2.33 -1.57
CA GLU A 35 10.53 1.13 -1.77
C GLU A 35 9.75 0.78 -0.51
N ILE A 36 8.48 0.45 -0.68
CA ILE A 36 7.53 0.16 0.38
C ILE A 36 7.97 -1.09 1.16
N PHE A 37 8.53 -2.09 0.49
CA PHE A 37 9.03 -3.29 1.16
C PHE A 37 10.23 -3.00 2.06
N ASP A 38 11.12 -2.09 1.65
CA ASP A 38 12.26 -1.67 2.45
C ASP A 38 11.79 -0.89 3.69
N LEU A 39 10.81 0.00 3.53
CA LEU A 39 10.17 0.73 4.64
C LEU A 39 9.52 -0.20 5.67
N LEU A 40 8.81 -1.23 5.22
CA LEU A 40 8.19 -2.23 6.11
C LEU A 40 9.24 -3.05 6.84
N HIS A 41 10.26 -3.54 6.12
CA HIS A 41 11.34 -4.33 6.69
C HIS A 41 12.16 -3.53 7.71
N GLN A 42 12.44 -2.27 7.41
CA GLN A 42 13.11 -1.36 8.33
C GLN A 42 12.28 -1.15 9.60
N ALA A 43 10.98 -0.87 9.48
CA ALA A 43 10.12 -0.67 10.65
C ALA A 43 10.06 -1.92 11.54
N GLU A 44 9.99 -3.11 10.95
CA GLU A 44 10.05 -4.38 11.70
C GLU A 44 11.39 -4.56 12.44
N ASN A 45 12.51 -4.27 11.77
CA ASN A 45 13.85 -4.32 12.37
C ASN A 45 14.05 -3.29 13.49
N GLU A 46 13.35 -2.14 13.40
CA GLU A 46 13.34 -1.10 14.44
C GLU A 46 12.30 -1.36 15.55
N HIS A 47 11.54 -2.45 15.46
CA HIS A 47 10.41 -2.75 16.37
C HIS A 47 9.35 -1.64 16.41
N LYS A 48 9.16 -0.95 15.29
CA LYS A 48 8.17 0.12 15.11
C LYS A 48 7.04 -0.34 14.19
N GLY A 49 5.96 0.43 14.20
CA GLY A 49 4.91 0.30 13.20
C GLY A 49 3.99 -0.91 13.36
N GLY A 50 3.97 -1.55 14.53
CA GLY A 50 3.12 -2.70 14.81
C GLY A 50 3.56 -3.98 14.09
N GLN A 51 2.65 -4.95 13.96
CA GLN A 51 2.95 -6.22 13.31
C GLN A 51 3.35 -6.00 11.84
N GLN A 52 4.49 -6.57 11.43
CA GLN A 52 5.06 -6.41 10.08
C GLN A 52 5.33 -4.96 9.66
N GLY A 53 5.47 -4.05 10.62
CA GLY A 53 5.78 -2.64 10.35
C GLY A 53 4.65 -1.88 9.63
N VAL A 54 3.43 -2.41 9.54
CA VAL A 54 2.37 -1.89 8.65
C VAL A 54 2.02 -0.41 8.90
N LEU A 55 2.17 0.08 10.12
CA LEU A 55 1.90 1.48 10.46
C LEU A 55 3.02 2.42 9.98
N SER A 56 4.11 1.91 9.40
CA SER A 56 5.15 2.69 8.73
C SER A 56 4.67 3.33 7.43
N LEU A 57 3.48 2.95 6.95
CA LEU A 57 2.92 3.43 5.69
C LEU A 57 1.63 4.20 5.92
N TRP A 58 1.57 5.43 5.44
CA TRP A 58 0.32 6.15 5.26
C TRP A 58 -0.22 5.90 3.84
N ILE A 59 -1.46 5.42 3.74
CA ILE A 59 -2.15 5.25 2.46
C ILE A 59 -3.23 6.30 2.36
N CYS A 60 -3.31 7.01 1.23
CA CYS A 60 -4.36 7.99 1.02
C CYS A 60 -5.75 7.32 1.13
N ASP A 61 -6.57 7.81 2.05
CA ASP A 61 -7.90 7.31 2.43
C ASP A 61 -8.98 7.52 1.35
N GLN A 62 -8.62 8.18 0.26
CA GLN A 62 -9.56 8.60 -0.77
C GLN A 62 -9.78 7.50 -1.81
N GLU A 63 -11.05 7.24 -2.13
CA GLU A 63 -11.44 6.24 -3.13
C GLU A 63 -10.68 6.46 -4.45
N HIS A 64 -10.12 5.38 -4.99
CA HIS A 64 -9.32 5.35 -6.22
C HIS A 64 -7.96 6.07 -6.19
N CYS A 65 -7.51 6.62 -5.05
CA CYS A 65 -6.17 7.21 -4.95
C CYS A 65 -5.12 6.13 -4.69
N GLY A 66 -5.20 5.44 -3.53
CA GLY A 66 -4.31 4.35 -3.15
C GLY A 66 -2.81 4.70 -3.09
N THR A 67 -2.45 5.99 -3.18
CA THR A 67 -1.06 6.42 -3.11
C THR A 67 -0.50 6.16 -1.72
N MET A 68 0.71 5.60 -1.67
CA MET A 68 1.40 5.24 -0.44
C MET A 68 2.51 6.23 -0.12
N PHE A 69 2.71 6.44 1.18
CA PHE A 69 3.71 7.33 1.74
C PHE A 69 4.35 6.66 2.94
N CYS A 70 5.63 6.90 3.17
CA CYS A 70 6.23 6.60 4.47
C CYS A 70 5.55 7.49 5.54
N ILE A 71 5.29 6.96 6.74
CA ILE A 71 4.56 7.68 7.80
C ILE A 71 5.27 8.97 8.20
N SER A 72 6.60 8.94 8.27
CA SER A 72 7.47 10.10 8.49
C SER A 72 7.28 11.16 7.41
N CYS A 73 7.23 10.73 6.13
CA CYS A 73 7.00 11.60 4.98
C CYS A 73 5.63 12.26 5.05
N ALA A 74 4.59 11.49 5.35
CA ALA A 74 3.21 12.00 5.45
C ALA A 74 3.07 13.03 6.58
N VAL A 75 3.67 12.76 7.75
CA VAL A 75 3.67 13.69 8.90
C VAL A 75 4.45 14.96 8.57
N GLN A 76 5.62 14.84 7.92
CA GLN A 76 6.40 15.99 7.50
C GLN A 76 5.64 16.84 6.49
N TRP A 77 5.02 16.21 5.49
CA TRP A 77 4.18 16.88 4.50
C TRP A 77 3.02 17.62 5.16
N GLN A 78 2.33 16.99 6.11
CA GLN A 78 1.29 17.64 6.90
C GLN A 78 1.81 18.85 7.67
N THR A 79 3.00 18.75 8.25
CA THR A 79 3.61 19.86 9.01
C THR A 79 3.97 21.04 8.10
N GLN A 80 4.44 20.78 6.88
CA GLN A 80 4.90 21.80 5.94
C GLN A 80 3.77 22.44 5.13
N HIS A 81 2.77 21.64 4.75
CA HIS A 81 1.69 22.05 3.84
C HIS A 81 0.33 22.11 4.52
N GLY A 82 0.26 21.79 5.81
CA GLY A 82 -0.96 21.86 6.60
C GLY A 82 -1.40 23.31 6.79
N ILE A 83 -2.56 23.66 6.23
CA ILE A 83 -3.20 24.96 6.45
C ILE A 83 -4.39 24.74 7.39
N TYR A 84 -4.41 25.43 8.53
CA TYR A 84 -5.45 25.30 9.56
C TYR A 84 -5.75 23.85 9.99
N GLY A 85 -4.73 22.98 10.03
CA GLY A 85 -4.87 21.58 10.44
C GLY A 85 -5.37 20.63 9.33
N SER A 86 -5.58 21.13 8.11
CA SER A 86 -5.94 20.35 6.93
C SER A 86 -4.74 20.19 5.99
N THR A 87 -4.58 19.01 5.41
CA THR A 87 -3.52 18.69 4.44
C THR A 87 -4.13 17.90 3.30
N SER A 88 -3.62 18.12 2.08
CA SER A 88 -4.10 17.43 0.89
C SER A 88 -3.05 16.46 0.35
N CYS A 89 -3.54 15.38 -0.25
CA CYS A 89 -2.72 14.39 -0.94
C CYS A 89 -2.01 15.04 -2.14
N PRO A 90 -0.68 14.93 -2.29
CA PRO A 90 0.02 15.47 -3.46
C PRO A 90 -0.36 14.76 -4.77
N ALA A 91 -0.91 13.54 -4.71
CA ALA A 91 -1.35 12.79 -5.89
C ALA A 91 -2.76 13.17 -6.35
N CYS A 92 -3.76 13.06 -5.47
CA CYS A 92 -5.16 13.27 -5.83
C CYS A 92 -5.73 14.62 -5.40
N THR A 93 -4.94 15.47 -4.73
CA THR A 93 -5.30 16.81 -4.24
C THR A 93 -6.45 16.89 -3.24
N ARG A 94 -7.10 15.76 -2.93
CA ARG A 94 -8.14 15.67 -1.90
C ARG A 94 -7.54 15.69 -0.51
N ASN A 95 -8.33 16.16 0.46
CA ASN A 95 -7.90 16.28 1.84
C ASN A 95 -7.69 14.89 2.46
N TRP A 96 -6.60 14.75 3.20
CA TRP A 96 -6.38 13.61 4.08
C TRP A 96 -7.25 13.72 5.32
N ASN A 97 -7.58 12.56 5.89
CA ASN A 97 -8.00 12.48 7.27
C ASN A 97 -6.79 12.72 8.21
N THR A 98 -6.54 13.98 8.54
CA THR A 98 -5.37 14.38 9.35
C THR A 98 -5.43 13.86 10.78
N ASP A 99 -6.62 13.53 11.30
CA ASP A 99 -6.76 12.94 12.64
C ASP A 99 -6.37 11.45 12.62
N GLN A 100 -6.73 10.71 11.57
CA GLN A 100 -6.23 9.34 11.38
C GLN A 100 -4.71 9.30 11.18
N LEU A 101 -4.14 10.25 10.43
CA LEU A 101 -2.69 10.36 10.26
C LEU A 101 -1.97 10.59 11.60
N LYS A 102 -2.49 11.48 12.45
CA LYS A 102 -1.95 11.71 13.80
C LYS A 102 -2.05 10.47 14.67
N LEU A 103 -3.22 9.81 14.67
CA LEU A 103 -3.44 8.60 15.45
C LEU A 103 -2.48 7.48 15.03
N GLN A 104 -2.29 7.29 13.72
CA GLN A 104 -1.34 6.31 13.20
C GLN A 104 0.11 6.66 13.57
N LYS A 105 0.49 7.94 13.51
CA LYS A 105 1.81 8.40 13.98
C LYS A 105 2.04 8.06 15.45
N GLU A 106 1.06 8.26 16.31
CA GLU A 106 1.14 7.92 17.74
C GLU A 106 1.35 6.42 17.94
N PHE A 107 0.68 5.58 17.15
CA PHE A 107 0.85 4.12 17.20
C PHE A 107 2.10 3.59 16.46
N TYR A 108 2.71 4.40 15.59
CA TYR A 108 3.89 3.99 14.84
C TYR A 108 5.13 3.88 15.72
N ASP A 109 5.34 4.84 16.62
CA ASP A 109 6.50 4.90 17.51
C ASP A 109 6.08 4.77 18.98
N ILE A 110 5.33 3.72 19.28
CA ILE A 110 5.07 3.29 20.67
C ILE A 110 6.33 2.57 21.14
N THR A 111 7.41 3.31 21.38
CA THR A 111 8.49 2.74 22.19
C THR A 111 7.88 2.31 23.52
N PRO A 112 8.06 1.05 23.97
CA PRO A 112 7.59 0.65 25.29
C PRO A 112 8.31 1.51 26.33
N PHE A 113 7.55 2.24 27.14
CA PHE A 113 8.04 2.61 28.46
C PHE A 113 8.38 1.29 29.17
N GLU A 114 9.67 1.05 29.43
CA GLU A 114 10.11 -0.04 30.29
C GLU A 114 9.42 0.14 31.66
N TRP A 115 8.65 -0.86 32.09
CA TRP A 115 8.16 -0.99 33.47
C TRP A 115 9.14 -1.84 34.28
#